data_AF-A0A350ISU6-F1
#
_entry.id   AF-A0A350ISU6-F1
#
_cell.length_a   1.000
_cell.length_b   1.000
_cell.length_c   1.000
_cell.angle_alpha   90.00
_cell.angle_beta   90.00
_cell.angle_gamma   90.00
#
_symmetry.space_group_name_H-M   'P 1'
#
loop_
_entity.id
_entity.type
_entity.pdbx_description
1 polymer ?
#
loop_
_entity_poly.entity_id
_entity_poly.type
_entity_poly.pdbx_seq_one_letter_code
_entity_poly.pdbx_strand_id
1 'polypeptide(L)'
;MPKLREWKTLYQTDREWLRIKRDGSEPTLEVADEVGTYEDEDGYDQPVFLLHEFEVERKKLVPDPSDPRKIYLVPEGYEPSWPHPLSSYEEWFGDEESLEEVARSTGTTPLELAQAFTSPDPKVRAGAYMAVADHFGLDNFDNYPRKIKEPELNERWS
;
A
#
# COMPACT_ATOMS: atom_id res chain seq x y z
N MET A 1 -5.98 14.00 -29.77
CA MET A 1 -4.66 13.60 -29.22
C MET A 1 -4.91 12.42 -28.30
N PRO A 2 -4.38 11.22 -28.56
CA PRO A 2 -4.57 10.10 -27.65
C PRO A 2 -3.76 10.41 -26.39
N LYS A 3 -4.44 10.53 -25.24
CA LYS A 3 -3.79 10.49 -23.93
C LYS A 3 -3.06 9.14 -23.86
N LEU A 4 -1.75 9.14 -24.10
CA LEU A 4 -0.91 7.99 -23.80
C LEU A 4 -1.19 7.66 -22.34
N ARG A 5 -1.80 6.51 -22.06
CA ARG A 5 -2.16 6.06 -20.71
C ARG A 5 -0.93 6.32 -19.81
N GLU A 6 -1.06 7.26 -18.86
CA GLU A 6 0.02 7.87 -18.06
C GLU A 6 0.76 6.84 -17.19
N TRP A 7 0.20 5.64 -17.08
CA TRP A 7 0.58 4.59 -16.16
C TRP A 7 1.24 3.40 -16.87
N LYS A 8 2.09 2.70 -16.12
CA LYS A 8 2.70 1.42 -16.45
C LYS A 8 2.30 0.40 -15.39
N THR A 9 1.72 -0.72 -15.81
CA THR A 9 1.45 -1.86 -14.93
C THR A 9 2.77 -2.54 -14.53
N LEU A 10 2.97 -2.73 -13.22
CA LEU A 10 4.08 -3.49 -12.67
C LEU A 10 3.68 -4.94 -12.42
N TYR A 11 2.51 -5.17 -11.83
CA TYR A 11 1.83 -6.45 -11.79
C TYR A 11 0.32 -6.25 -11.69
N GLN A 12 -0.43 -7.30 -11.99
CA GLN A 12 -1.88 -7.32 -11.91
C GLN A 12 -2.36 -8.75 -11.64
N THR A 13 -3.29 -8.91 -10.72
CA THR A 13 -4.02 -10.14 -10.44
C THR A 13 -5.53 -9.90 -10.68
N ASP A 14 -6.37 -10.83 -10.26
CA ASP A 14 -7.82 -10.66 -10.20
C ASP A 14 -8.28 -9.70 -9.09
N ARG A 15 -7.43 -9.43 -8.09
CA ARG A 15 -7.75 -8.61 -6.91
C ARG A 15 -6.85 -7.41 -6.70
N GLU A 16 -5.72 -7.35 -7.38
CA GLU A 16 -4.72 -6.30 -7.17
C GLU A 16 -4.21 -5.74 -8.48
N TRP A 17 -3.96 -4.43 -8.51
CA TRP A 17 -3.27 -3.77 -9.60
C TRP A 17 -2.21 -2.81 -9.08
N LEU A 18 -0.94 -3.21 -9.19
CA LEU A 18 0.18 -2.30 -8.94
C LEU A 18 0.57 -1.61 -10.24
N ARG A 19 0.47 -0.28 -10.23
CA ARG A 19 0.88 0.59 -11.33
C ARG A 19 1.83 1.68 -10.86
N ILE A 20 2.52 2.29 -11.79
CA ILE A 20 3.43 3.41 -11.56
C ILE A 20 3.32 4.40 -12.71
N LYS A 21 3.53 5.70 -12.47
CA LYS A 21 3.60 6.67 -13.57
C LYS A 21 4.77 6.31 -14.50
N ARG A 22 4.65 6.67 -15.79
CA ARG A 22 5.68 6.34 -16.80
C ARG A 22 7.03 7.00 -16.55
N ASP A 23 7.07 8.11 -15.82
CA ASP A 23 8.30 8.75 -15.34
C ASP A 23 8.93 8.00 -14.14
N GLY A 24 8.25 6.99 -13.61
CA GLY A 24 8.69 6.17 -12.48
C GLY A 24 8.30 6.73 -11.11
N SER A 25 7.49 7.79 -11.04
CA SER A 25 6.98 8.31 -9.77
C SER A 25 5.67 7.61 -9.34
N GLU A 26 5.30 7.80 -8.07
CA GLU A 26 3.97 7.48 -7.52
C GLU A 26 3.52 6.04 -7.84
N PRO A 27 4.19 5.02 -7.31
CA PRO A 27 3.68 3.66 -7.40
C PRO A 27 2.41 3.55 -6.53
N THR A 28 1.32 3.12 -7.14
CA THR A 28 0.00 3.04 -6.53
C THR A 28 -0.50 1.60 -6.63
N LEU A 29 -0.97 1.07 -5.51
CA LEU A 29 -1.63 -0.21 -5.43
C LEU A 29 -3.15 0.01 -5.35
N GLU A 30 -3.87 -0.65 -6.25
CA GLU A 30 -5.32 -0.82 -6.12
C GLU A 30 -5.63 -2.24 -5.64
N VAL A 31 -6.58 -2.36 -4.70
CA VAL A 31 -7.04 -3.65 -4.17
C VAL A 31 -8.56 -3.69 -4.24
N ALA A 32 -9.11 -4.72 -4.89
CA ALA A 32 -10.53 -4.95 -5.04
C ALA A 32 -11.04 -5.98 -4.01
N ASP A 33 -11.64 -5.48 -2.93
CA ASP A 33 -12.26 -6.30 -1.89
C ASP A 33 -13.74 -6.55 -2.21
N GLU A 34 -14.19 -7.82 -2.24
CA GLU A 34 -15.58 -8.13 -2.59
C GLU A 34 -16.49 -7.99 -1.38
N VAL A 35 -17.51 -7.16 -1.51
CA VAL A 35 -18.41 -6.80 -0.41
C VAL A 35 -19.85 -7.24 -0.62
N GLY A 36 -20.15 -7.93 -1.72
CA GLY A 36 -21.45 -8.51 -1.99
C GLY A 36 -21.75 -8.64 -3.49
N THR A 37 -23.04 -8.72 -3.82
CA THR A 37 -23.51 -8.91 -5.19
C THR A 37 -24.61 -7.91 -5.58
N TYR A 38 -24.89 -7.80 -6.88
CA TYR A 38 -26.05 -7.13 -7.45
C TYR A 38 -26.62 -7.95 -8.61
N GLU A 39 -27.93 -7.88 -8.82
CA GLU A 39 -28.58 -8.48 -9.99
C GLU A 39 -28.41 -7.56 -11.21
N ASP A 40 -27.90 -8.08 -12.32
CA ASP A 40 -27.74 -7.36 -13.58
C ASP A 40 -29.03 -7.33 -14.45
N GLU A 41 -28.94 -6.76 -15.66
CA GLU A 41 -30.09 -6.62 -16.57
C GLU A 41 -30.63 -7.97 -17.09
N ASP A 42 -29.81 -9.02 -17.03
CA ASP A 42 -30.15 -10.37 -17.47
C ASP A 42 -30.60 -11.27 -16.28
N GLY A 43 -30.64 -10.73 -15.07
CA GLY A 43 -31.07 -11.43 -13.85
C GLY A 43 -29.98 -12.28 -13.20
N TYR A 44 -28.70 -12.05 -13.52
CA TYR A 44 -27.58 -12.76 -12.91
C TYR A 44 -26.97 -11.98 -11.75
N ASP A 45 -26.59 -12.70 -10.69
CA ASP A 45 -25.83 -12.13 -9.58
C ASP A 45 -24.38 -11.84 -10.02
N GLN A 46 -23.99 -10.58 -9.92
CA GLN A 46 -22.66 -10.08 -10.25
C GLN A 46 -21.98 -9.50 -9.01
N PRO A 47 -20.65 -9.62 -8.86
CA PRO A 47 -19.96 -9.14 -7.67
C PRO A 47 -19.86 -7.60 -7.63
N VAL A 48 -19.80 -7.11 -6.40
CA VAL A 48 -19.59 -5.71 -6.04
C VAL A 48 -18.35 -5.61 -5.17
N PHE A 49 -17.46 -4.69 -5.52
CA PHE A 49 -16.20 -4.50 -4.83
C PHE A 49 -16.13 -3.14 -4.14
N LEU A 50 -15.35 -3.06 -3.07
CA LEU A 50 -14.69 -1.84 -2.64
C LEU A 50 -13.30 -1.81 -3.28
N LEU A 51 -13.01 -0.77 -4.03
CA LEU A 51 -11.70 -0.51 -4.60
C LEU A 51 -10.95 0.43 -3.66
N HIS A 52 -9.95 -0.12 -2.97
CA HIS A 52 -9.01 0.65 -2.16
C HIS A 52 -7.85 1.12 -3.05
N GLU A 53 -7.40 2.36 -2.88
CA GLU A 53 -6.25 2.91 -3.60
C GLU A 53 -5.29 3.58 -2.62
N PHE A 54 -4.02 3.14 -2.60
CA PHE A 54 -2.99 3.77 -1.78
C PHE A 54 -1.60 3.71 -2.42
N GLU A 55 -0.76 4.68 -2.05
CA GLU A 55 0.63 4.77 -2.52
C GLU A 55 1.52 3.81 -1.74
N VAL A 56 2.38 3.08 -2.46
CA VAL A 56 3.40 2.21 -1.84
C VAL A 56 4.71 2.97 -1.69
N GLU A 57 4.64 4.03 -0.88
CA GLU A 57 5.76 4.92 -0.64
C GLU A 57 6.97 4.17 -0.09
N ARG A 58 8.16 4.59 -0.52
CA ARG A 58 9.39 4.11 0.08
C ARG A 58 9.59 4.77 1.44
N LYS A 59 10.01 3.98 2.41
CA LYS A 59 10.41 4.45 3.74
C LYS A 59 11.92 4.35 3.91
N LYS A 60 12.43 4.94 4.99
CA LYS A 60 13.83 4.78 5.42
C LYS A 60 13.91 4.58 6.93
N LEU A 61 15.00 3.95 7.34
CA LEU A 61 15.33 3.75 8.74
C LEU A 61 16.21 4.91 9.23
N VAL A 62 15.80 5.56 10.32
CA VAL A 62 16.54 6.66 10.93
C VAL A 62 16.78 6.35 12.41
N PRO A 63 18.03 6.26 12.88
CA PRO A 63 18.32 6.07 14.29
C PRO A 63 18.01 7.35 15.09
N ASP A 64 17.54 7.19 16.32
CA ASP A 64 17.33 8.31 17.22
C ASP A 64 18.67 9.01 17.54
N PRO A 65 18.77 10.35 17.40
CA PRO A 65 19.99 11.09 17.72
C PRO A 65 20.41 10.98 19.20
N SER A 66 19.46 10.71 20.10
CA SER A 66 19.65 10.59 21.54
C SER A 66 19.87 9.14 22.01
N ASP A 67 19.38 8.15 21.26
CA ASP A 67 19.61 6.72 21.51
C ASP A 67 19.70 5.92 20.20
N PRO A 68 20.90 5.71 19.63
CA PRO A 68 21.08 5.04 18.35
C PRO A 68 20.56 3.60 18.27
N ARG A 69 20.15 2.99 19.40
CA ARG A 69 19.51 1.67 19.44
C ARG A 69 18.05 1.72 19.02
N LYS A 70 17.41 2.89 19.12
CA LYS A 70 16.05 3.12 18.62
C LYS A 70 16.14 3.52 17.15
N ILE A 71 15.36 2.85 16.32
CA ILE A 71 15.33 3.08 14.88
C ILE A 71 13.88 3.32 14.49
N TYR A 72 13.66 4.42 13.77
CA TYR A 72 12.34 4.83 13.29
C TYR A 72 12.20 4.51 11.80
N LEU A 73 11.06 3.94 11.42
CA LEU A 73 10.65 3.83 10.03
C LEU A 73 9.87 5.10 9.65
N VAL A 74 10.46 5.93 8.79
CA VAL A 74 9.92 7.25 8.42
C VAL A 74 9.82 7.41 6.91
N PRO A 75 9.06 8.39 6.39
CA PRO A 75 9.03 8.71 4.96
C PRO A 75 10.42 8.93 4.36
N GLU A 76 10.65 8.48 3.12
CA GLU A 76 11.94 8.66 2.41
C GLU A 76 12.41 10.13 2.42
N GLY A 77 11.47 11.07 2.32
CA GLY A 77 11.73 12.51 2.28
C GLY A 77 12.05 13.17 3.63
N TYR A 78 11.99 12.45 4.76
CA TYR A 78 12.24 13.02 6.09
C TYR A 78 13.59 13.75 6.17
N GLU A 79 13.61 14.95 6.75
CA GLU A 79 14.87 15.66 7.04
C GLU A 79 14.96 15.98 8.54
N PRO A 80 16.16 15.88 9.16
CA PRO A 80 16.35 16.27 10.57
C PRO A 80 16.01 17.73 10.88
N SER A 81 15.88 18.58 9.85
CA SER A 81 15.49 19.98 9.93
C SER A 81 13.97 20.19 10.10
N TRP A 82 13.16 19.14 9.94
CA TRP A 82 11.71 19.21 10.06
C TRP A 82 11.28 19.64 11.49
N PRO A 83 10.14 20.33 11.65
CA PRO A 83 9.84 21.13 12.86
C PRO A 83 9.48 20.35 14.14
N HIS A 84 9.28 19.03 14.05
CA HIS A 84 8.85 18.14 15.13
C HIS A 84 9.92 17.09 15.43
N PRO A 85 9.90 16.44 16.63
CA PRO A 85 10.84 15.36 16.92
C PRO A 85 10.66 14.18 15.96
N LEU A 86 11.73 13.39 15.77
CA LEU A 86 11.77 12.23 14.86
C LEU A 86 10.59 11.26 15.10
N SER A 87 10.25 11.00 16.36
CA SER A 87 9.14 10.12 16.75
C SER A 87 7.76 10.57 16.26
N SER A 88 7.60 11.83 15.87
CA SER A 88 6.33 12.34 15.29
C SER A 88 6.19 12.02 13.80
N TYR A 89 7.23 11.50 13.15
CA TYR A 89 7.24 11.10 11.74
C TYR A 89 7.37 9.59 11.56
N GLU A 90 7.37 8.83 12.66
CA GLU A 90 7.26 7.38 12.63
C GLU A 90 5.94 7.00 11.96
N GLU A 91 6.02 6.07 11.02
CA GLU A 91 4.80 5.49 10.44
C GLU A 91 3.99 4.81 11.55
N TRP A 92 2.67 4.89 11.46
CA TRP A 92 1.79 4.32 12.49
C TRP A 92 1.92 2.80 12.64
N PHE A 93 2.39 2.11 11.59
CA PHE A 93 2.73 0.68 11.58
C PHE A 93 4.24 0.44 11.71
N GLY A 94 5.03 1.49 11.90
CA GLY A 94 6.48 1.50 11.83
C GLY A 94 7.20 1.33 13.16
N ASP A 95 6.47 1.32 14.27
CA ASP A 95 7.03 1.01 15.59
C ASP A 95 7.35 -0.49 15.75
N GLU A 96 8.20 -0.81 16.71
CA GLU A 96 8.70 -2.17 16.94
C GLU A 96 7.59 -3.18 17.24
N GLU A 97 6.59 -2.80 18.05
CA GLU A 97 5.49 -3.69 18.43
C GLU A 97 4.59 -3.96 17.22
N SER A 98 4.21 -2.92 16.49
CA SER A 98 3.42 -3.04 15.25
C SER A 98 4.12 -3.91 14.19
N LEU A 99 5.42 -3.69 13.95
CA LEU A 99 6.17 -4.51 12.98
C LEU A 99 6.30 -5.96 13.41
N GLU A 100 6.46 -6.24 14.70
CA GLU A 100 6.48 -7.60 15.23
C GLU A 100 5.15 -8.33 15.06
N GLU A 101 4.03 -7.65 15.29
CA GLU A 101 2.69 -8.23 15.12
C GLU A 101 2.39 -8.54 13.65
N VAL A 102 2.67 -7.58 12.76
CA VAL A 102 2.50 -7.77 11.31
C VAL A 102 3.39 -8.91 10.81
N ALA A 103 4.68 -8.90 11.17
CA ALA A 103 5.63 -9.92 10.73
C ALA A 103 5.20 -11.32 11.19
N ARG A 104 4.74 -11.44 12.44
CA ARG A 104 4.23 -12.71 12.98
C ARG A 104 3.00 -13.20 12.24
N SER A 105 2.07 -12.30 11.90
CA SER A 105 0.84 -12.67 11.19
C SER A 105 1.08 -13.14 9.75
N THR A 106 2.14 -12.66 9.12
CA THR A 106 2.49 -12.96 7.71
C THR A 106 3.65 -13.95 7.56
N GLY A 107 4.19 -14.47 8.67
CA GLY A 107 5.24 -15.49 8.67
C GLY A 107 6.62 -14.97 8.24
N THR A 108 6.89 -13.68 8.45
CA THR A 108 8.18 -13.02 8.19
C THR A 108 8.81 -12.50 9.50
N THR A 109 9.87 -11.69 9.40
CA THR A 109 10.52 -11.04 10.54
C THR A 109 10.40 -9.52 10.44
N PRO A 110 10.46 -8.78 11.57
CA PRO A 110 10.45 -7.31 11.55
C PRO A 110 11.55 -6.72 10.65
N LEU A 111 12.73 -7.37 10.63
CA LEU A 111 13.84 -6.96 9.79
C LEU A 111 13.54 -7.11 8.30
N GLU A 112 12.98 -8.25 7.89
CA GLU A 112 12.58 -8.47 6.49
C GLU A 112 11.49 -7.50 6.05
N LEU A 113 10.52 -7.22 6.93
CA LEU A 113 9.45 -6.27 6.67
C LEU A 113 9.98 -4.83 6.53
N ALA A 114 10.86 -4.40 7.44
CA ALA A 114 11.55 -3.11 7.33
C ALA A 114 12.42 -3.02 6.06
N GLN A 115 13.12 -4.09 5.69
CA GLN A 115 13.87 -4.15 4.42
C GLN A 115 12.93 -4.05 3.21
N ALA A 116 11.75 -4.65 3.28
CA ALA A 116 10.77 -4.57 2.22
C ALA A 116 10.23 -3.14 2.06
N PHE A 117 9.90 -2.44 3.15
CA PHE A 117 9.48 -1.02 3.12
C PHE A 117 10.55 -0.06 2.58
N THR A 118 11.82 -0.38 2.81
CA THR A 118 12.97 0.42 2.36
C THR A 118 13.49 0.01 0.97
N SER A 119 12.87 -0.99 0.34
CA SER A 119 13.26 -1.50 -0.97
C SER A 119 13.06 -0.45 -2.07
N PRO A 120 14.00 -0.32 -3.03
CA PRO A 120 13.77 0.50 -4.22
C PRO A 120 12.72 -0.11 -5.17
N ASP A 121 12.48 -1.42 -5.10
CA ASP A 121 11.49 -2.10 -5.96
C ASP A 121 10.07 -1.89 -5.43
N PRO A 122 9.17 -1.22 -6.19
CA PRO A 122 7.78 -1.02 -5.78
C PRO A 122 7.00 -2.32 -5.56
N LYS A 123 7.36 -3.42 -6.22
CA LYS A 123 6.68 -4.71 -6.03
C LYS A 123 6.93 -5.28 -4.64
N VAL A 124 8.17 -5.16 -4.17
CA VAL A 124 8.55 -5.60 -2.82
C VAL A 124 7.86 -4.72 -1.78
N ARG A 125 7.79 -3.41 -2.01
CA ARG A 125 7.04 -2.51 -1.13
C ARG A 125 5.56 -2.87 -1.10
N ALA A 126 4.92 -3.07 -2.25
CA ALA A 126 3.51 -3.46 -2.31
C ALA A 126 3.21 -4.68 -1.44
N GLY A 127 4.07 -5.71 -1.45
CA GLY A 127 3.94 -6.85 -0.54
C GLY A 127 4.02 -6.48 0.95
N ALA A 128 4.89 -5.55 1.34
CA ALA A 128 4.98 -5.07 2.72
C ALA A 128 3.73 -4.29 3.17
N TYR A 129 3.19 -3.42 2.30
CA TYR A 129 1.94 -2.72 2.56
C TYR A 129 0.75 -3.69 2.65
N MET A 130 0.70 -4.69 1.78
CA MET A 130 -0.32 -5.73 1.84
C MET A 130 -0.21 -6.56 3.13
N ALA A 131 1.00 -6.86 3.60
CA ALA A 131 1.17 -7.54 4.89
C ALA A 131 0.55 -6.74 6.07
N VAL A 132 0.69 -5.41 6.05
CA VAL A 132 0.05 -4.54 7.04
C VAL A 132 -1.46 -4.48 6.82
N ALA A 133 -1.93 -4.43 5.57
CA ALA A 133 -3.36 -4.43 5.24
C ALA A 133 -4.05 -5.74 5.63
N ASP A 134 -3.40 -6.88 5.46
CA ASP A 134 -3.91 -8.19 5.89
C ASP A 134 -4.05 -8.28 7.41
N HIS A 135 -3.17 -7.58 8.15
CA HIS A 135 -3.18 -7.57 9.61
C HIS A 135 -4.19 -6.58 10.20
N PHE A 136 -4.16 -5.32 9.77
CA PHE A 136 -4.97 -4.25 10.36
C PHE A 136 -6.24 -3.92 9.56
N GLY A 137 -6.33 -4.35 8.30
CA GLY A 137 -7.40 -4.03 7.36
C GLY A 137 -7.03 -2.92 6.37
N LEU A 138 -7.56 -3.01 5.14
CA LEU A 138 -7.34 -2.04 4.05
C LEU A 138 -7.83 -0.62 4.38
N ASP A 139 -8.81 -0.48 5.27
CA ASP A 139 -9.37 0.82 5.69
C ASP A 139 -8.33 1.73 6.38
N ASN A 140 -7.23 1.18 6.91
CA ASN A 140 -6.15 1.99 7.47
C ASN A 140 -5.32 2.71 6.41
N PHE A 141 -5.38 2.26 5.16
CA PHE A 141 -4.66 2.85 4.02
C PHE A 141 -5.56 3.74 3.17
N ASP A 142 -6.84 3.38 3.06
CA ASP A 142 -7.81 4.14 2.28
C ASP A 142 -9.11 4.30 3.07
N ASN A 143 -9.37 5.53 3.53
CA ASN A 143 -10.58 5.87 4.29
C ASN A 143 -11.80 6.14 3.38
N TYR A 144 -11.60 6.20 2.06
CA TYR A 144 -12.64 6.53 1.10
C TYR A 144 -12.66 5.53 -0.06
N PRO A 145 -12.74 4.21 0.21
CA PRO A 145 -12.73 3.21 -0.84
C PRO A 145 -13.94 3.39 -1.75
N ARG A 146 -13.72 3.18 -3.04
CA ARG A 146 -14.76 3.37 -4.04
C ARG A 146 -15.53 2.08 -4.27
N LYS A 147 -16.84 2.12 -4.07
CA LYS A 147 -17.71 1.02 -4.52
C LYS A 147 -17.70 0.93 -6.05
N ILE A 148 -17.37 -0.24 -6.60
CA ILE A 148 -17.25 -0.49 -8.03
C ILE A 148 -17.87 -1.84 -8.41
N LYS A 149 -18.44 -1.94 -9.61
CA LYS A 149 -18.98 -3.20 -10.16
C LYS A 149 -17.95 -3.88 -11.05
N GLU A 150 -18.03 -5.19 -11.21
CA GLU A 150 -17.08 -5.97 -12.01
C GLU A 150 -16.84 -5.43 -13.44
N PRO A 151 -17.87 -5.06 -14.23
CA PRO A 151 -17.62 -4.54 -15.58
C PRO A 151 -16.82 -3.23 -15.58
N GLU A 152 -17.09 -2.35 -14.60
CA GLU A 152 -16.38 -1.09 -14.45
C GLU A 152 -14.93 -1.30 -13.97
N LEU A 153 -14.71 -2.28 -13.07
CA LEU A 153 -13.38 -2.67 -12.63
C LEU A 153 -12.55 -3.21 -13.80
N ASN A 154 -13.13 -4.10 -14.60
CA ASN A 154 -12.50 -4.67 -15.79
C ASN A 154 -12.14 -3.60 -16.82
N GLU A 155 -13.01 -2.62 -17.05
CA GLU A 155 -12.71 -1.49 -17.94
C GLU A 155 -11.53 -0.65 -17.40
N ARG A 156 -11.54 -0.34 -16.09
CA ARG A 156 -10.47 0.43 -15.43
C ARG A 156 -9.11 -0.28 -15.53
N TRP A 157 -9.10 -1.59 -15.37
CA TRP A 157 -7.91 -2.44 -15.32
C TRP A 157 -7.44 -2.96 -16.70
N SER A 158 -8.04 -2.45 -17.79
CA SER A 158 -7.74 -2.81 -19.19
C SER A 158 -6.77 -1.89 -19.92
#